data_AF-A0A522M0S0-F1
#
_entry.id   AF-A0A522M0S0-F1
#
_cell.length_a   1.000
_cell.length_b   1.000
_cell.length_c   1.000
_cell.angle_alpha   90.00
_cell.angle_beta   90.00
_cell.angle_gamma   90.00
#
_symmetry.space_group_name_H-M   'P 1'
#
loop_
_entity.id
_entity.type
_entity.pdbx_description
1 polymer ?
#
loop_
_entity_poly.entity_id
_entity_poly.type
_entity_poly.pdbx_seq_one_letter_code
_entity_poly.pdbx_strand_id
1 'polypeptide(L)' 'MFGHLGFPEVALICLTALFVGLLFLLPACLVCRKAGYPAWLGVAAIVPVANILLLWFLALAKWPVDRGMGDLRRSLPDAR' A
#
# COMPACT_ATOMS: atom_id res chain seq x y z
N MET A 1 -18.91 18.89 -27.20
CA MET A 1 -17.51 19.09 -26.75
C MET A 1 -16.74 17.78 -26.52
N PHE A 2 -17.25 16.61 -26.97
CA PHE A 2 -16.56 15.31 -26.80
C PHE A 2 -16.60 14.46 -28.09
N GLY A 3 -16.44 15.09 -29.26
CA GLY A 3 -16.07 14.37 -30.47
C GLY A 3 -14.54 14.40 -30.59
N HIS A 4 -13.91 13.40 -31.18
CA HIS A 4 -12.46 13.37 -31.49
C HIS A 4 -11.48 13.04 -30.34
N LEU A 5 -11.83 12.26 -29.31
CA LEU A 5 -10.76 11.46 -28.67
C LEU A 5 -10.33 10.41 -29.69
N GLY A 6 -9.25 10.70 -30.42
CA GLY A 6 -8.64 9.73 -31.32
C GLY A 6 -8.15 8.51 -30.55
N PHE A 7 -7.91 7.43 -31.30
CA PHE A 7 -7.23 6.22 -30.80
C PHE A 7 -5.94 6.54 -29.98
N PRO A 8 -5.07 7.51 -30.37
CA PRO A 8 -3.88 7.78 -29.57
C PRO A 8 -4.17 8.37 -28.19
N GLU A 9 -5.19 9.21 -28.03
CA GLU A 9 -5.52 9.84 -26.76
C GLU A 9 -6.09 8.83 -25.76
N VAL A 10 -6.97 7.92 -26.21
CA VAL A 10 -7.45 6.83 -25.33
C VAL A 10 -6.34 5.87 -24.94
N ALA A 11 -5.41 5.57 -25.86
CA ALA A 11 -4.25 4.75 -25.54
C ALA A 11 -3.36 5.41 -24.47
N LEU A 12 -3.13 6.73 -24.58
CA LEU A 12 -2.38 7.49 -23.60
C LEU A 12 -3.08 7.49 -22.24
N ILE A 13 -4.39 7.77 -22.20
CA ILE A 13 -5.18 7.77 -20.97
C ILE A 13 -5.16 6.40 -20.29
N CYS A 14 -5.37 5.32 -21.04
CA CYS A 14 -5.32 3.96 -20.51
C CYS A 14 -3.93 3.62 -19.95
N LEU A 15 -2.86 3.95 -20.69
CA LEU A 15 -1.49 3.70 -20.26
C LEU A 15 -1.16 4.47 -18.97
N THR A 16 -1.53 5.75 -18.90
CA THR A 16 -1.33 6.58 -17.71
C THR A 16 -2.14 6.07 -16.53
N ALA A 17 -3.41 5.71 -16.71
CA ALA A 17 -4.25 5.17 -15.64
C ALA A 17 -3.68 3.86 -15.08
N LEU A 18 -3.18 2.98 -15.95
CA LEU A 18 -2.57 1.71 -15.56
C LEU A 18 -1.24 1.92 -14.84
N PHE A 19 -0.40 2.84 -15.34
CA PHE A 19 0.88 3.18 -14.71
C PHE A 19 0.69 3.80 -13.32
N VAL A 20 -0.24 4.76 -13.19
CA VAL A 20 -0.58 5.39 -11.92
C VAL A 20 -1.17 4.35 -10.95
N GLY A 21 -2.11 3.53 -11.42
CA GLY A 21 -2.69 2.45 -10.61
C GLY A 21 -1.62 1.49 -10.08
N LEU A 22 -0.67 1.07 -10.93
CA LEU A 22 0.43 0.20 -10.53
C LEU A 22 1.39 0.89 -9.54
N LEU A 23 1.67 2.18 -9.75
CA LEU A 23 2.50 3.00 -8.84
C LEU A 23 1.93 3.08 -7.42
N PHE A 24 0.61 3.07 -7.25
CA PHE A 24 -0.02 3.04 -5.93
C PHE A 24 -0.23 1.62 -5.41
N LEU A 25 -0.64 0.69 -6.27
CA LEU A 25 -0.96 -0.68 -5.91
C LEU A 25 0.26 -1.47 -5.43
N LEU A 26 1.40 -1.37 -6.13
CA LEU A 26 2.62 -2.10 -5.77
C LEU A 26 3.14 -1.73 -4.37
N PRO A 27 3.38 -0.46 -4.03
CA PRO A 27 3.84 -0.10 -2.70
C PRO A 27 2.79 -0.45 -1.65
N ALA A 28 1.50 -0.26 -1.90
CA ALA A 28 0.45 -0.62 -0.95
C ALA A 28 0.44 -2.13 -0.66
N CYS A 29 0.54 -2.99 -1.68
CA CYS A 29 0.66 -4.44 -1.52
C CYS A 29 1.92 -4.84 -0.75
N LEU A 30 3.08 -4.24 -1.07
CA LEU A 30 4.35 -4.50 -0.37
C LEU A 30 4.28 -4.10 1.10
N VAL A 31 3.68 -2.95 1.39
CA VAL A 31 3.50 -2.43 2.74
C VAL A 31 2.53 -3.30 3.54
N CYS A 32 1.40 -3.71 2.96
CA CYS A 32 0.46 -4.64 3.60
C CYS A 32 1.15 -5.96 3.97
N ARG A 33 1.94 -6.53 3.05
CA ARG A 33 2.72 -7.76 3.30
C ARG A 33 3.75 -7.55 4.42
N LYS A 34 4.47 -6.42 4.42
CA LYS A 34 5.44 -6.09 5.47
C LYS A 34 4.79 -5.85 6.83
N ALA A 35 3.57 -5.34 6.87
CA ALA A 35 2.82 -5.13 8.10
C ALA A 35 2.15 -6.42 8.63
N GLY A 36 2.22 -7.53 7.89
CA GLY A 36 1.62 -8.81 8.26
C GLY A 36 0.14 -8.95 7.89
N TYR A 37 -0.36 -8.08 7.00
CA TYR A 37 -1.73 -8.10 6.48
C TYR A 37 -1.80 -8.79 5.09
N PRO A 38 -2.96 -9.34 4.70
CA PRO A 38 -3.13 -9.94 3.38
C PRO A 38 -2.90 -8.92 2.27
N ALA A 39 -2.18 -9.33 1.21
CA ALA A 39 -1.81 -8.46 0.09
C ALA A 39 -3.04 -7.84 -0.63
N TRP A 40 -4.21 -8.47 -0.54
CA TRP A 40 -5.46 -7.95 -1.11
C TRP A 40 -5.90 -6.61 -0.51
N LEU A 41 -5.50 -6.28 0.72
CA LEU A 41 -5.76 -4.95 1.30
C LEU A 41 -5.05 -3.83 0.52
N GLY A 42 -3.97 -4.15 -0.20
CA GLY A 42 -3.31 -3.21 -1.10
C GLY A 42 -4.20 -2.76 -2.27
N VAL A 43 -5.20 -3.56 -2.66
CA VAL A 43 -6.17 -3.19 -3.72
C VAL A 43 -7.00 -1.96 -3.33
N ALA A 44 -7.18 -1.71 -2.02
CA ALA A 44 -7.82 -0.49 -1.54
C ALA A 44 -7.06 0.79 -1.96
N ALA A 45 -5.77 0.68 -2.29
CA ALA A 45 -4.98 1.82 -2.78
C ALA A 45 -5.39 2.33 -4.18
N ILE A 46 -6.15 1.54 -4.96
CA ILE A 46 -6.66 1.96 -6.27
C ILE A 46 -7.73 3.04 -6.11
N VAL A 47 -8.54 2.97 -5.04
CA VAL A 47 -9.61 3.92 -4.79
C VAL A 47 -9.04 5.08 -3.94
N PRO A 48 -9.11 6.34 -4.37
CA PRO A 48 -8.45 7.46 -3.68
C PRO A 48 -8.84 7.57 -2.20
N VAL A 49 -10.12 7.42 -1.90
CA VAL A 49 -10.65 7.48 -0.52
C VAL A 49 -10.18 6.28 0.29
N ALA A 50 -10.24 5.07 -0.27
CA ALA A 50 -9.82 3.88 0.45
C ALA A 50 -8.29 3.83 0.64
N ASN A 51 -7.51 4.42 -0.26
CA ASN A 51 -6.07 4.63 -0.09
C ASN A 51 -5.77 5.49 1.15
N ILE A 52 -6.50 6.61 1.33
CA ILE A 52 -6.36 7.47 2.50
C ILE A 52 -6.72 6.70 3.78
N LEU A 53 -7.84 5.96 3.77
CA LEU A 53 -8.24 5.12 4.90
C LEU A 53 -7.21 4.03 5.21
N LEU A 54 -6.64 3.40 4.18
CA LEU A 54 -5.60 2.38 4.31
C LEU A 54 -4.33 2.97 4.94
N LEU A 55 -3.91 4.16 4.50
CA LEU A 55 -2.78 4.87 5.09
C LEU A 55 -3.03 5.23 6.55
N TRP A 56 -4.25 5.69 6.88
CA TRP A 56 -4.63 6.01 8.25
C TRP A 56 -4.65 4.76 9.14
N PHE A 57 -5.21 3.67 8.63
CA PHE A 57 -5.22 2.37 9.29
C PHE A 57 -3.79 1.89 9.56
N LEU A 58 -2.90 1.96 8.57
CA LEU A 58 -1.51 1.54 8.70
C LEU A 58 -0.72 2.40 9.70
N ALA A 59 -1.01 3.71 9.76
CA ALA A 59 -0.39 4.62 10.72
C ALA A 59 -0.77 4.29 12.17
N LEU A 60 -2.02 3.82 12.38
CA LEU A 60 -2.52 3.44 13.70
C LEU A 60 -2.28 1.96 14.04
N ALA A 61 -2.07 1.11 13.03
CA ALA A 61 -1.85 -0.31 13.22
C ALA A 61 -0.50 -0.59 13.89
N LYS A 62 -0.45 -1.62 14.74
CA LYS A 62 0.79 -2.02 15.41
C LYS A 62 1.69 -2.81 14.44
N TRP A 63 2.83 -2.22 14.12
CA TRP A 63 3.80 -2.78 13.19
C TRP A 63 4.45 -4.07 13.76
N PRO A 64 4.91 -4.99 12.90
CA PRO A 64 5.52 -6.25 13.37
C PRO A 64 6.85 -6.04 14.09
N VAL A 65 7.61 -4.98 13.77
CA VAL A 65 8.87 -4.66 14.45
C VAL A 65 8.67 -4.37 15.95
N ASP A 66 7.54 -3.75 16.30
CA ASP A 66 7.11 -3.50 17.67
C ASP A 66 6.89 -4.79 18.47
N ARG A 67 6.53 -5.88 17.79
CA ARG A 67 6.31 -7.19 18.42
C ARG A 67 7.65 -7.89 18.68
N GLY A 68 8.55 -7.87 17.69
CA GLY A 68 9.87 -8.49 17.78
C GLY A 68 10.79 -7.89 18.84
N MET A 69 10.74 -6.56 19.05
CA MET A 69 11.56 -5.89 20.06
C MET A 69 11.24 -6.38 21.50
N GLY A 70 9.97 -6.64 21.79
CA GLY A 70 9.53 -7.16 23.09
C GLY A 70 9.95 -8.61 23.34
N ASP A 71 10.00 -9.42 22.29
CA ASP A 71 10.48 -10.81 22.35
C ASP A 71 12.01 -10.85 22.51
N LEU A 72 12.75 -9.98 21.79
CA LEU A 72 14.20 -9.88 21.91
C LEU A 72 14.64 -9.40 23.30
N ARG A 73 13.98 -8.36 23.83
CA ARG A 73 14.23 -7.85 25.18
C ARG A 73 13.94 -8.88 26.26
N ARG A 74 12.95 -9.75 26.07
CA ARG A 74 12.65 -10.86 26.99
C ARG A 74 13.66 -12.02 26.90
N SER A 75 14.31 -12.17 25.75
CA SER A 75 15.26 -13.27 25.49
C SER A 75 16.69 -12.92 25.87
N LEU A 76 17.01 -11.63 25.99
CA LEU A 76 18.30 -11.17 26.50
C LEU A 76 18.30 -11.31 28.04
N PRO A 77 19.14 -12.18 28.63
CA PRO A 77 19.35 -12.19 30.06
C PRO A 77 19.92 -10.83 30.43
N ASP A 78 19.34 -10.17 31.45
CA ASP A 78 19.73 -8.84 31.90
C ASP A 78 21.26 -8.75 32.02
N ALA A 79 21.89 -8.14 31.03
CA ALA A 79 23.33 -7.93 30.98
C ALA A 79 23.66 -6.89 32.06
N ARG A 80 23.92 -7.41 33.25
CA ARG A 80 24.44 -6.71 34.42
C ARG A 80 25.96 -6.59 34.31
#